data_AF-A0AAJ2R7T5-F1
#
_entry.id   AF-A0AAJ2R7T5-F1
#
_cell.length_a   1.000
_cell.length_b   1.000
_cell.length_c   1.000
_cell.angle_alpha   90.00
_cell.angle_beta   90.00
_cell.angle_gamma   90.00
#
_symmetry.space_group_name_H-M   'P 1'
#
loop_
_entity.id
_entity.type
_entity.pdbx_description
1 polymer ?
#
loop_
_entity_poly.entity_id
_entity_poly.type
_entity_poly.pdbx_seq_one_letter_code
_entity_poly.pdbx_strand_id
1 'polypeptide(L)'
;MHDLEVAARGVVDTWEQGNLAQAVCALDRSLQDQNQWRLDCAVAIARAREIYCSETCLIDTLPLVAPSQEGTFVAAWLWVPTPR
;
A
#
# COMPACT_ATOMS: atom_id res chain seq x y z
N MET A 1 -2.89 -1.98 -5.57
CA MET A 1 -2.31 -2.93 -4.58
C MET A 1 -1.52 -4.03 -5.29
N HIS A 2 -2.07 -4.64 -6.34
CA HIS A 2 -1.38 -5.63 -7.17
C HIS A 2 -0.08 -5.11 -7.80
N ASP A 3 -0.03 -3.84 -8.21
CA ASP A 3 1.11 -3.30 -8.97
C ASP A 3 2.43 -3.27 -8.18
N LEU A 4 2.36 -2.98 -6.87
CA LEU A 4 3.55 -2.96 -6.02
C LEU A 4 4.13 -4.37 -5.81
N GLU A 5 3.26 -5.36 -5.61
CA GLU A 5 3.67 -6.76 -5.49
C GLU A 5 4.23 -7.28 -6.81
N VAL A 6 3.58 -6.95 -7.94
CA VAL A 6 4.06 -7.31 -9.28
C VAL A 6 5.44 -6.70 -9.54
N ALA A 7 5.65 -5.43 -9.21
CA ALA A 7 6.96 -4.79 -9.37
C ALA A 7 8.03 -5.42 -8.46
N ALA A 8 7.68 -5.72 -7.20
CA ALA A 8 8.60 -6.38 -6.27
C ALA A 8 8.96 -7.80 -6.74
N ARG A 9 7.98 -8.57 -7.24
CA ARG A 9 8.22 -9.89 -7.83
C ARG A 9 9.13 -9.79 -9.04
N GLY A 10 8.92 -8.80 -9.91
CA GLY A 10 9.78 -8.53 -11.07
C GLY A 10 11.24 -8.33 -10.70
N VAL A 11 11.53 -7.68 -9.56
CA VAL A 11 12.92 -7.54 -9.05
C VAL A 11 13.51 -8.90 -8.67
N VAL A 12 12.76 -9.72 -7.94
CA VAL A 12 13.21 -11.06 -7.52
C VAL A 12 13.47 -11.96 -8.73
N ASP A 13 12.56 -11.95 -9.70
CA ASP A 13 12.64 -12.81 -10.87
C ASP A 13 13.80 -12.43 -11.82
N THR A 14 14.19 -11.15 -11.84
CA THR A 14 15.30 -10.64 -12.67
C THR A 14 16.65 -10.63 -11.98
N TRP A 15 16.73 -11.10 -10.73
CA TRP A 15 17.92 -11.02 -9.90
C TRP A 15 19.15 -11.68 -10.53
N GLU A 16 18.99 -12.85 -11.15
CA GLU A 16 20.08 -13.62 -11.76
C GLU A 16 20.07 -13.57 -13.30
N GLN A 17 18.97 -13.14 -13.91
CA GLN A 17 18.73 -13.26 -15.36
C GLN A 17 19.05 -11.98 -16.15
N GLY A 18 19.42 -10.88 -15.46
CA GLY A 18 19.66 -9.58 -16.05
C GLY A 18 18.41 -8.67 -16.05
N ASN A 19 18.58 -7.41 -16.45
CA ASN A 19 17.54 -6.35 -16.40
C ASN A 19 17.09 -5.90 -14.99
N LEU A 20 17.83 -6.28 -13.94
CA LEU A 20 17.55 -5.87 -12.55
C LEU A 20 17.36 -4.36 -12.41
N ALA A 21 18.19 -3.54 -13.08
CA ALA A 21 18.08 -2.09 -13.02
C ALA A 21 16.69 -1.60 -13.48
N GLN A 22 16.14 -2.18 -14.55
CA GLN A 22 14.81 -1.81 -15.03
C GLN A 22 13.72 -2.24 -14.05
N ALA A 23 13.84 -3.44 -13.47
CA ALA A 23 12.88 -3.93 -12.49
C ALA A 23 12.90 -3.09 -11.20
N VAL A 24 14.09 -2.70 -10.72
CA VAL A 24 14.25 -1.81 -9.55
C VAL A 24 13.65 -0.44 -9.85
N CYS A 25 13.89 0.14 -11.03
CA CYS A 25 13.26 1.40 -11.42
C CYS A 25 11.73 1.30 -11.50
N ALA A 26 11.17 0.15 -11.91
CA ALA A 26 9.73 -0.06 -11.91
C ALA A 26 9.16 -0.11 -10.49
N LEU A 27 9.82 -0.82 -9.58
CA LEU A 27 9.45 -0.86 -8.16
C LEU A 27 9.54 0.51 -7.50
N ASP A 28 10.61 1.27 -7.76
CA ASP A 28 10.79 2.62 -7.23
C ASP A 28 9.65 3.56 -7.65
N ARG A 29 9.24 3.53 -8.93
CA ARG A 29 8.07 4.29 -9.39
C ARG A 29 6.80 3.92 -8.63
N SER A 30 6.51 2.62 -8.46
CA SER A 30 5.33 2.18 -7.71
C SER A 30 5.37 2.60 -6.23
N LEU A 31 6.56 2.66 -5.61
CA LEU A 31 6.73 3.17 -4.25
C LEU A 31 6.52 4.68 -4.17
N GLN A 32 7.01 5.43 -5.16
CA GLN A 32 6.79 6.87 -5.26
C GLN A 32 5.32 7.20 -5.47
N ASP A 33 4.62 6.45 -6.33
CA ASP A 33 3.17 6.60 -6.54
C ASP A 33 2.39 6.36 -5.24
N GLN A 34 2.72 5.31 -4.48
CA GLN A 34 2.10 5.08 -3.16
C GLN A 34 2.36 6.22 -2.17
N ASN A 35 3.59 6.77 -2.15
CA ASN A 35 3.89 7.92 -1.31
C ASN A 35 3.10 9.17 -1.73
N GLN A 36 3.00 9.41 -3.04
CA GLN A 36 2.23 10.54 -3.57
C GLN A 36 0.74 10.38 -3.21
N TRP A 37 0.16 9.20 -3.38
CA TRP A 37 -1.22 8.94 -2.99
C TRP A 37 -1.47 9.12 -1.50
N ARG A 38 -0.51 8.75 -0.62
CA ARG A 38 -0.64 9.04 0.82
C ARG A 38 -0.68 10.53 1.12
N LEU A 39 0.10 11.34 0.39
CA LEU A 39 0.09 12.80 0.54
C LEU A 39 -1.23 13.39 0.03
N ASP A 40 -1.62 13.02 -1.19
CA ASP A 40 -2.83 13.54 -1.84
C ASP A 40 -4.10 13.15 -1.08
N CYS A 41 -4.12 11.95 -0.48
CA CYS A 41 -5.25 11.43 0.27
C CYS A 41 -5.10 11.56 1.79
N ALA A 42 -4.20 12.42 2.29
CA ALA A 42 -3.93 12.55 3.73
C ALA A 42 -5.21 12.86 4.55
N VAL A 43 -6.11 13.68 4.01
CA VAL A 43 -7.41 13.99 4.63
C VAL A 43 -8.29 12.75 4.72
N ALA A 44 -8.36 11.95 3.65
CA ALA A 44 -9.12 10.70 3.65
C ALA A 44 -8.54 9.67 4.63
N ILE A 45 -7.21 9.58 4.75
CA ILE A 45 -6.54 8.72 5.74
C ILE A 45 -6.86 9.16 7.16
N ALA A 46 -6.78 10.46 7.45
CA ALA A 46 -7.15 11.00 8.77
C ALA A 46 -8.61 10.70 9.09
N ARG A 47 -9.51 10.89 8.12
CA ARG A 47 -10.93 10.59 8.28
C ARG A 47 -11.18 9.09 8.49
N ALA A 48 -10.45 8.22 7.78
CA ALA A 48 -10.54 6.78 7.98
C ALA A 48 -10.10 6.38 9.40
N ARG A 49 -9.05 7.02 9.95
CA ARG A 49 -8.62 6.79 11.34
C ARG A 49 -9.70 7.18 12.34
N GLU A 50 -10.35 8.34 12.14
CA GLU A 50 -11.42 8.79 13.03
C GLU A 50 -12.64 7.85 13.02
N ILE A 51 -13.02 7.34 11.84
CA ILE A 51 -14.24 6.54 11.68
C ILE A 51 -14.01 5.07 12.03
N TYR A 52 -12.88 4.50 11.62
CA TYR A 52 -12.70 3.05 11.59
C TYR A 52 -11.69 2.50 12.61
N CYS A 53 -10.81 3.32 13.20
CA CYS A 53 -9.89 2.81 14.22
C CYS A 53 -10.64 2.39 15.49
N SER A 54 -10.35 1.18 15.95
CA SER A 54 -10.91 0.57 17.15
C SER A 54 -9.94 -0.47 17.72
N GLU A 55 -10.34 -1.18 18.77
CA GLU A 55 -9.54 -2.30 19.32
C GLU A 55 -9.37 -3.46 18.32
N THR A 56 -10.23 -3.56 17.31
CA THR A 56 -10.23 -4.66 16.34
C THR A 56 -9.87 -4.24 14.92
N CYS A 57 -9.69 -2.94 14.68
CA CYS A 57 -9.36 -2.38 13.37
C CYS A 57 -8.38 -1.23 13.53
N LEU A 58 -7.26 -1.24 12.83
CA LEU A 58 -6.24 -0.20 12.88
C LEU A 58 -5.87 0.25 11.48
N ILE A 59 -5.96 1.56 11.21
CA ILE A 59 -5.35 2.14 10.03
C ILE A 59 -3.85 2.32 10.30
N ASP A 60 -3.00 1.77 9.44
CA ASP A 60 -1.54 1.87 9.57
C ASP A 60 -1.07 3.35 9.61
N THR A 61 0.14 3.58 10.12
CA THR A 61 0.83 4.88 10.04
C THR A 61 1.09 5.27 8.59
N LEU A 62 1.49 4.30 7.75
CA LEU A 62 1.75 4.48 6.32
C LEU A 62 0.89 3.50 5.50
N PRO A 63 -0.44 3.68 5.49
CA PRO A 63 -1.34 2.73 4.87
C PRO A 63 -1.10 2.68 3.36
N LEU A 64 -1.41 1.54 2.74
CA LEU A 64 -1.58 1.51 1.29
C LEU A 64 -2.84 2.29 0.94
N VAL A 65 -2.74 3.10 -0.09
CA VAL A 65 -3.84 3.95 -0.56
C VAL A 65 -4.14 3.61 -2.02
N ALA A 66 -5.41 3.62 -2.39
CA ALA A 66 -5.84 3.55 -3.78
C ALA A 66 -6.98 4.57 -4.01
N PRO A 67 -6.70 5.70 -4.67
CA PRO A 67 -7.73 6.66 -5.09
C PRO A 67 -8.74 5.98 -6.03
N SER A 68 -10.00 6.40 -5.96
CA SER A 68 -11.07 5.99 -6.88
C SER A 68 -11.94 7.19 -7.26
N GLN A 69 -12.87 7.01 -8.20
CA GLN A 69 -13.73 8.12 -8.65
C GLN A 69 -14.66 8.65 -7.56
N GLU A 70 -15.14 7.76 -6.68
CA GLU A 70 -16.14 8.07 -5.65
C GLU A 70 -15.53 8.18 -4.24
N GLY A 71 -14.20 8.04 -4.10
CA GLY A 71 -13.55 8.08 -2.81
C GLY A 71 -12.12 7.54 -2.81
N THR A 72 -11.71 6.97 -1.68
CA THR A 72 -10.35 6.47 -1.50
C THR A 72 -10.38 5.21 -0.64
N PHE A 73 -9.74 4.15 -1.14
CA PHE A 73 -9.49 2.96 -0.33
C PHE A 73 -8.22 3.19 0.50
N VAL A 74 -8.33 2.94 1.81
CA VAL A 74 -7.22 3.01 2.77
C VAL A 74 -7.09 1.64 3.43
N ALA A 75 -5.90 1.05 3.36
CA ALA A 75 -5.66 -0.25 3.96
C ALA A 75 -5.73 -0.18 5.49
N ALA A 76 -6.33 -1.21 6.09
CA ALA A 76 -6.52 -1.38 7.52
C ALA A 76 -6.04 -2.78 7.94
N TRP A 77 -5.52 -2.86 9.17
CA TRP A 77 -5.25 -4.10 9.87
C TRP A 77 -6.47 -4.50 10.67
N LEU A 78 -6.88 -5.76 10.55
CA LEU A 78 -7.96 -6.34 11.34
C LEU A 78 -7.38 -7.29 12.37
N TRP A 79 -7.78 -7.14 13.63
CA TRP A 79 -7.42 -8.07 14.69
C TRP A 79 -8.33 -9.30 14.61
N VAL A 80 -7.72 -10.48 14.46
CA VAL A 80 -8.42 -11.76 14.49
C VAL A 80 -7.87 -12.55 15.68
N PRO A 81 -8.68 -12.81 16.74
CA PRO A 81 -8.20 -13.56 17.88
C PRO A 81 -7.93 -15.02 17.50
N THR A 82 -6.89 -15.62 18.07
CA THR A 82 -6.64 -17.06 17.94
C THR A 82 -7.81 -17.83 18.54
N PRO A 83 -8.38 -18.82 17.84
CA PRO A 83 -9.38 -19.70 18.44
C PRO A 83 -8.76 -20.41 19.65
N ARG A 84 -9.53 -20.48 20.73
CA ARG A 84 -9.12 -21.18 21.97
C ARG A 84 -9.02 -22.68 21.76
#